data_AF-A0A6I3F264-F1
#
_entry.id   AF-A0A6I3F264-F1
#
_cell.length_a   1.000
_cell.length_b   1.000
_cell.length_c   1.000
_cell.angle_alpha   90.00
_cell.angle_beta   90.00
_cell.angle_gamma   90.00
#
_symmetry.space_group_name_H-M   'P 1'
#
loop_
_entity.id
_entity.type
_entity.pdbx_description
1 polymer ?
#
loop_
_entity_poly.entity_id
_entity_poly.type
_entity_poly.pdbx_seq_one_letter_code
_entity_poly.pdbx_strand_id
1 'polypeptide(L)'
;MTDWLEITRRNARSVQTTIGWIFWDPGAVERYRLMGLPDGFAGPLGYIASRSAPLAGAGPNAVIAAFGSISRVGIEGAFTLMGSPERFRDFWDARDAAVTEGLRTHVPELIDPLAEYGELLWPVVERLPCVGRVFFGAHLAMPRSPDPVMSGWHAVNCLREWRGDTHWALVVAAGLTHPEASILHNAWLGYEPDWLAKSRGTTPDDLQQGWASLAKKGLVADGQVTSDGIALRQRLEDDTDRLTTLPWELLGEAASVRFAELFEPPCATLLHQVDITAGTNYQPASRERH
;
A
#
# COMPACT_ATOMS: atom_id res chain seq x y z
N MET A 1 -1.49 -28.64 12.99
CA MET A 1 -1.85 -27.26 13.40
C MET A 1 -1.75 -26.40 12.17
N THR A 2 -2.72 -25.52 11.94
CA THR A 2 -2.72 -24.59 10.80
C THR A 2 -1.50 -23.67 10.87
N ASP A 3 -0.76 -23.53 9.77
CA ASP A 3 0.35 -22.58 9.67
C ASP A 3 -0.16 -21.20 9.27
N TRP A 4 -0.64 -20.43 10.25
CA TRP A 4 -1.18 -19.10 10.01
C TRP A 4 -0.15 -18.10 9.52
N LEU A 5 1.14 -18.29 9.82
CA LEU A 5 2.19 -17.40 9.34
C LEU A 5 2.37 -17.54 7.83
N GLU A 6 2.43 -18.79 7.34
CA GLU A 6 2.55 -19.03 5.90
C GLU A 6 1.31 -18.56 5.12
N ILE A 7 0.12 -18.83 5.65
CA ILE A 7 -1.14 -18.31 5.07
C ILE A 7 -1.11 -16.77 5.00
N THR A 8 -0.65 -16.12 6.08
CA THR A 8 -0.57 -14.65 6.12
C THR A 8 0.42 -14.11 5.10
N ARG A 9 1.61 -14.72 4.96
CA ARG A 9 2.62 -14.29 3.98
C ARG A 9 2.09 -14.34 2.56
N ARG A 10 1.49 -15.47 2.16
CA ARG A 10 0.90 -15.66 0.83
C ARG A 10 -0.20 -14.63 0.59
N ASN A 11 -1.16 -14.55 1.50
CA ASN A 11 -2.30 -13.66 1.33
C ASN A 11 -1.94 -12.17 1.41
N ALA A 12 -0.95 -11.78 2.22
CA ALA A 12 -0.49 -10.39 2.30
C ALA A 12 0.06 -9.91 0.95
N ARG A 13 0.79 -10.75 0.22
CA ARG A 13 1.26 -10.43 -1.13
C ARG A 13 0.11 -10.30 -2.12
N SER A 14 -0.86 -11.21 -2.10
CA SER A 14 -2.05 -11.14 -2.94
C SER A 14 -2.85 -9.86 -2.68
N VAL A 15 -3.14 -9.56 -1.41
CA VAL A 15 -3.78 -8.31 -0.97
C VAL A 15 -3.03 -7.08 -1.48
N GLN A 16 -1.71 -7.01 -1.28
CA GLN A 16 -0.91 -5.87 -1.71
C GLN A 16 -0.89 -5.72 -3.24
N THR A 17 -0.91 -6.83 -3.98
CA THR A 17 -0.80 -6.82 -5.44
C THR A 17 -2.13 -6.48 -6.10
N THR A 18 -3.25 -7.08 -5.66
CA THR A 18 -4.62 -6.81 -6.12
C THR A 18 -5.01 -5.33 -5.99
N ILE A 19 -4.45 -4.63 -5.01
CA ILE A 19 -4.71 -3.20 -4.82
C ILE A 19 -3.67 -2.35 -5.54
N GLY A 20 -2.37 -2.62 -5.35
CA GLY A 20 -1.33 -1.64 -5.65
C GLY A 20 -1.10 -1.35 -7.13
N TRP A 21 -1.49 -2.24 -8.05
CA TRP A 21 -1.28 -2.06 -9.50
C TRP A 21 -1.95 -0.79 -10.02
N ILE A 22 -3.10 -0.42 -9.45
CA ILE A 22 -3.91 0.72 -9.89
C ILE A 22 -3.15 2.05 -9.79
N PHE A 23 -2.13 2.15 -8.94
CA PHE A 23 -1.35 3.38 -8.76
C PHE A 23 -0.51 3.73 -9.99
N TRP A 24 -0.31 2.77 -10.90
CA TRP A 24 0.43 2.93 -12.16
C TRP A 24 -0.41 2.54 -13.39
N ASP A 25 -1.72 2.39 -13.22
CA ASP A 25 -2.63 2.10 -14.33
C ASP A 25 -2.79 3.34 -15.22
N PRO A 26 -2.56 3.24 -16.55
CA PRO A 26 -2.72 4.38 -17.47
C PRO A 26 -4.13 4.95 -17.48
N GLY A 27 -5.15 4.10 -17.29
CA GLY A 27 -6.55 4.51 -17.21
C GLY A 27 -6.85 5.36 -15.97
N ALA A 28 -6.24 5.04 -14.83
CA ALA A 28 -6.32 5.85 -13.61
C ALA A 28 -5.58 7.19 -13.79
N VAL A 29 -4.34 7.15 -14.28
CA VAL A 29 -3.52 8.35 -14.51
C VAL A 29 -4.21 9.33 -15.46
N GLU A 30 -4.80 8.83 -16.55
CA GLU A 30 -5.52 9.66 -17.52
C GLU A 30 -6.76 10.31 -16.91
N ARG A 31 -7.53 9.58 -16.10
CA ARG A 31 -8.67 10.16 -15.37
C ARG A 31 -8.23 11.29 -14.45
N TYR A 32 -7.15 11.08 -13.70
CA TYR A 32 -6.63 12.11 -12.81
C TYR A 32 -6.16 13.36 -13.58
N ARG A 33 -5.52 13.16 -14.74
CA ARG A 33 -5.10 14.23 -15.64
C ARG A 33 -6.31 15.03 -16.16
N LEU A 34 -7.36 14.35 -16.61
CA LEU A 34 -8.61 14.97 -17.08
C LEU A 34 -9.33 15.77 -15.97
N MET A 35 -9.10 15.40 -14.71
CA MET A 35 -9.61 16.14 -13.53
C MET A 35 -8.72 17.33 -13.12
N GLY A 36 -7.72 17.68 -13.95
CA GLY A 36 -6.90 18.88 -13.80
C GLY A 36 -5.62 18.68 -13.00
N LEU A 37 -5.14 17.45 -12.82
CA LEU A 37 -3.78 17.27 -12.30
C LEU A 37 -2.74 17.55 -13.41
N PRO A 38 -1.60 18.18 -13.08
CA PRO A 38 -0.56 18.47 -14.05
C PRO A 38 0.02 17.22 -14.73
N ASP A 39 0.32 17.33 -16.02
CA ASP A 39 1.03 16.30 -16.77
C ASP A 39 2.36 15.95 -16.09
N GLY A 40 2.72 14.67 -16.08
CA GLY A 40 3.89 14.14 -15.37
C GLY A 40 3.72 13.98 -13.85
N PHE A 41 2.74 14.66 -13.23
CA PHE A 41 2.42 14.52 -11.80
C PHE A 41 1.04 13.91 -11.53
N ALA A 42 0.22 13.72 -12.56
CA ALA A 42 -1.12 13.14 -12.45
C ALA A 42 -1.14 11.78 -11.74
N GLY A 43 -0.17 10.90 -12.01
CA GLY A 43 -0.05 9.62 -11.30
C GLY A 43 0.24 9.78 -9.82
N PRO A 44 1.40 10.35 -9.42
CA PRO A 44 1.76 10.51 -8.00
C PRO A 44 0.74 11.31 -7.18
N LEU A 45 0.25 12.44 -7.70
CA LEU A 45 -0.72 13.27 -6.99
C LEU A 45 -2.11 12.62 -6.97
N GLY A 46 -2.52 11.93 -8.04
CA GLY A 46 -3.77 11.19 -8.09
C GLY A 46 -3.78 9.97 -7.18
N TYR A 47 -2.64 9.30 -7.03
CA TYR A 47 -2.44 8.27 -6.01
C TYR A 47 -2.63 8.83 -4.60
N ILE A 48 -1.96 9.94 -4.26
CA ILE A 48 -2.13 10.59 -2.95
C ILE A 48 -3.59 11.00 -2.74
N ALA A 49 -4.22 11.64 -3.73
CA ALA A 49 -5.61 12.09 -3.63
C ALA A 49 -6.59 10.91 -3.44
N SER A 50 -6.58 9.94 -4.36
CA SER A 50 -7.54 8.82 -4.33
C SER A 50 -7.39 7.95 -3.09
N ARG A 51 -6.16 7.67 -2.63
CA ARG A 51 -5.93 6.86 -1.43
C ARG A 51 -6.21 7.66 -0.16
N SER A 52 -5.91 8.96 -0.10
CA SER A 52 -6.15 9.79 1.10
C SER A 52 -7.61 10.18 1.32
N ALA A 53 -8.49 10.01 0.33
CA ALA A 53 -9.87 10.48 0.38
C ALA A 53 -10.62 10.17 1.69
N PRO A 54 -10.53 8.95 2.27
CA PRO A 54 -11.24 8.64 3.51
C PRO A 54 -10.76 9.44 4.73
N LEU A 55 -9.51 9.91 4.74
CA LEU A 55 -8.89 10.65 5.85
C LEU A 55 -8.72 12.14 5.55
N ALA A 56 -9.02 12.59 4.32
CA ALA A 56 -8.74 13.96 3.87
C ALA A 56 -9.40 15.04 4.74
N GLY A 57 -10.57 14.76 5.32
CA GLY A 57 -11.26 15.68 6.23
C GLY A 57 -10.50 16.00 7.53
N ALA A 58 -9.56 15.15 7.94
CA ALA A 58 -8.69 15.39 9.10
C ALA A 58 -7.48 16.28 8.77
N GLY A 59 -7.29 16.64 7.50
CA GLY A 59 -6.23 17.54 7.04
C GLY A 59 -4.88 16.85 6.74
N PRO A 60 -3.91 17.60 6.18
CA PRO A 60 -2.67 17.03 5.66
C PRO A 60 -1.80 16.39 6.75
N ASN A 61 -1.77 16.94 7.97
CA ASN A 61 -0.95 16.39 9.05
C ASN A 61 -1.42 15.00 9.51
N ALA A 62 -2.73 14.75 9.50
CA ALA A 62 -3.26 13.42 9.79
C ALA A 62 -2.89 12.42 8.70
N VAL A 63 -2.96 12.85 7.43
CA VAL A 63 -2.53 12.03 6.29
C VAL A 63 -1.03 11.77 6.35
N ILE A 64 -0.18 12.76 6.59
CA ILE A 64 1.28 12.60 6.72
C ILE A 64 1.62 11.55 7.80
N ALA A 65 0.95 11.60 8.95
CA ALA A 65 1.18 10.66 10.02
C ALA A 65 0.79 9.20 9.65
N ALA A 66 -0.21 9.02 8.78
CA ALA A 66 -0.74 7.71 8.41
C ALA A 66 -0.18 7.14 7.08
N PHE A 67 0.28 8.00 6.16
CA PHE A 67 0.70 7.59 4.81
C PHE A 67 2.10 6.96 4.74
N GLY A 68 2.79 6.89 5.88
CA GLY A 68 4.06 6.20 6.02
C GLY A 68 5.17 6.84 5.21
N SER A 69 5.69 6.09 4.23
CA SER A 69 6.86 6.43 3.42
C SER A 69 6.73 7.61 2.42
N ILE A 70 5.52 8.13 2.19
CA ILE A 70 5.30 9.20 1.20
C ILE A 70 5.71 10.54 1.80
N SER A 71 6.44 11.36 1.04
CA SER A 71 6.97 12.60 1.56
C SER A 71 5.88 13.60 1.96
N ARG A 72 6.18 14.34 3.02
CA ARG A 72 5.36 15.46 3.50
C ARG A 72 5.04 16.46 2.40
N VAL A 73 6.04 16.84 1.60
CA VAL A 73 5.91 17.82 0.51
C VAL A 73 4.91 17.34 -0.55
N GLY A 74 4.95 16.06 -0.91
CA GLY A 74 3.99 15.49 -1.86
C GLY A 74 2.55 15.53 -1.34
N ILE A 75 2.36 15.23 -0.05
CA ILE A 75 1.05 15.26 0.59
C ILE A 75 0.53 16.70 0.70
N GLU A 76 1.34 17.64 1.20
CA GLU A 76 0.96 19.07 1.28
C GLU A 76 0.64 19.65 -0.11
N GLY A 77 1.41 19.26 -1.14
CA GLY A 77 1.16 19.63 -2.53
C GLY A 77 -0.18 19.11 -3.04
N ALA A 78 -0.52 17.85 -2.76
CA ALA A 78 -1.83 17.28 -3.10
C ALA A 78 -2.97 18.02 -2.41
N PHE A 79 -2.87 18.32 -1.11
CA PHE A 79 -3.88 19.08 -0.38
C PHE A 79 -4.05 20.50 -0.92
N THR A 80 -2.95 21.19 -1.23
CA THR A 80 -2.98 22.52 -1.85
C THR A 80 -3.71 22.49 -3.19
N LEU A 81 -3.41 21.48 -4.02
CA LEU A 81 -4.05 21.34 -5.32
C LEU A 81 -5.51 20.95 -5.21
N MET A 82 -5.88 20.07 -4.29
CA MET A 82 -7.26 19.63 -4.09
C MET A 82 -8.15 20.76 -3.57
N GLY A 83 -7.63 21.63 -2.70
CA GLY A 83 -8.33 22.81 -2.18
C GLY A 83 -9.43 22.50 -1.16
N SER A 84 -10.07 21.33 -1.22
CA SER A 84 -11.03 20.87 -0.23
C SER A 84 -11.02 19.34 -0.06
N PRO A 85 -11.45 18.81 1.11
CA PRO A 85 -11.60 17.37 1.33
C PRO A 85 -12.57 16.69 0.36
N GLU A 86 -13.65 17.38 -0.04
CA GLU A 86 -14.68 16.83 -0.93
C GLU A 86 -14.08 16.45 -2.29
N ARG A 87 -13.13 17.25 -2.81
CA ARG A 87 -12.49 16.95 -4.09
C ARG A 87 -11.70 15.64 -4.05
N PHE A 88 -11.16 15.22 -2.91
CA PHE A 88 -10.48 13.92 -2.82
C PHE A 88 -11.45 12.76 -3.11
N ARG A 89 -12.75 12.90 -2.83
CA ARG A 89 -13.75 11.89 -3.13
C ARG A 89 -13.91 11.68 -4.64
N ASP A 90 -13.81 12.74 -5.44
CA ASP A 90 -13.84 12.60 -6.89
C ASP A 90 -12.69 11.71 -7.40
N PHE A 91 -11.50 11.82 -6.78
CA PHE A 91 -10.34 10.98 -7.11
C PHE A 91 -10.50 9.53 -6.64
N TRP A 92 -11.20 9.31 -5.53
CA TRP A 92 -11.61 7.96 -5.10
C TRP A 92 -12.52 7.32 -6.15
N ASP A 93 -13.53 8.05 -6.62
CA ASP A 93 -14.51 7.53 -7.59
C ASP A 93 -13.85 7.31 -8.97
N ALA A 94 -12.93 8.19 -9.38
CA ALA A 94 -12.13 8.02 -10.58
C ALA A 94 -11.23 6.78 -10.51
N ARG A 95 -10.64 6.50 -9.34
CA ARG A 95 -9.88 5.27 -9.10
C ARG A 95 -10.78 4.04 -9.21
N ASP A 96 -11.95 4.04 -8.58
CA ASP A 96 -12.88 2.89 -8.62
C ASP A 96 -13.32 2.58 -10.07
N ALA A 97 -13.58 3.61 -10.87
CA ALA A 97 -13.86 3.44 -12.29
C ALA A 97 -12.68 2.81 -13.06
N ALA A 98 -11.44 3.24 -12.78
CA ALA A 98 -10.25 2.66 -13.38
C ALA A 98 -9.98 1.22 -12.91
N VAL A 99 -10.19 0.90 -11.63
CA VAL A 99 -10.10 -0.47 -11.10
C VAL A 99 -11.04 -1.37 -11.87
N THR A 100 -12.29 -0.96 -12.02
CA THR A 100 -13.31 -1.75 -12.71
C THR A 100 -12.94 -2.03 -14.17
N GLU A 101 -12.45 -1.02 -14.89
CA GLU A 101 -12.01 -1.17 -16.29
C GLU A 101 -10.76 -2.05 -16.40
N GLY A 102 -9.74 -1.78 -15.59
CA GLY A 102 -8.47 -2.50 -15.64
C GLY A 102 -8.61 -3.97 -15.21
N LEU A 103 -9.45 -4.29 -14.22
CA LEU A 103 -9.75 -5.68 -13.86
C LEU A 103 -10.38 -6.44 -15.03
N ARG A 104 -11.39 -5.86 -15.70
CA ARG A 104 -12.01 -6.49 -16.89
C ARG A 104 -11.05 -6.68 -18.05
N THR A 105 -10.09 -5.77 -18.20
CA THR A 105 -9.14 -5.77 -19.31
C THR A 105 -7.99 -6.73 -19.08
N HIS A 106 -7.41 -6.74 -17.88
CA HIS A 106 -6.15 -7.41 -17.61
C HIS A 106 -6.30 -8.75 -16.89
N VAL A 107 -7.31 -8.89 -16.04
CA VAL A 107 -7.52 -10.07 -15.19
C VAL A 107 -9.02 -10.36 -14.99
N PRO A 108 -9.81 -10.58 -16.06
CA PRO A 108 -11.25 -10.84 -15.95
C PRO A 108 -11.57 -12.04 -15.05
N GLU A 109 -10.65 -12.99 -14.91
CA GLU A 109 -10.75 -14.13 -13.99
C GLU A 109 -10.82 -13.74 -12.51
N LEU A 110 -10.45 -12.51 -12.13
CA LEU A 110 -10.50 -12.00 -10.77
C LEU A 110 -11.87 -11.37 -10.40
N ILE A 111 -12.75 -11.17 -11.39
CA ILE A 111 -14.07 -10.53 -11.20
C ILE A 111 -14.94 -11.35 -10.24
N ASP A 112 -15.18 -12.63 -10.57
CA ASP A 112 -16.02 -13.50 -9.76
C ASP A 112 -15.41 -13.77 -8.37
N PRO A 113 -14.08 -14.07 -8.23
CA PRO A 113 -13.44 -14.18 -6.93
C PRO A 113 -13.57 -12.92 -6.06
N LEU A 114 -13.44 -11.72 -6.61
CA LEU A 114 -13.62 -10.49 -5.84
C LEU A 114 -15.05 -10.35 -5.33
N ALA A 115 -16.05 -10.62 -6.17
CA ALA A 115 -17.45 -10.60 -5.74
C ALA A 115 -17.73 -11.64 -4.65
N GLU A 116 -17.29 -12.89 -4.82
CA GLU A 116 -17.45 -13.98 -3.85
C GLU A 116 -16.78 -13.63 -2.51
N TYR A 117 -15.51 -13.23 -2.54
CA TYR A 117 -14.78 -12.92 -1.31
C TYR A 117 -15.23 -11.61 -0.66
N GLY A 118 -15.84 -10.69 -1.39
CA GLY A 118 -16.43 -9.50 -0.78
C GLY A 118 -17.44 -9.85 0.31
N GLU A 119 -18.32 -10.82 0.06
CA GLU A 119 -19.31 -11.28 1.04
C GLU A 119 -18.66 -11.95 2.27
N LEU A 120 -17.54 -12.65 2.08
CA LEU A 120 -16.80 -13.34 3.14
C LEU A 120 -15.90 -12.39 3.96
N LEU A 121 -15.29 -11.40 3.30
CA LEU A 121 -14.29 -10.53 3.91
C LEU A 121 -14.90 -9.37 4.68
N TRP A 122 -16.06 -8.85 4.30
CA TRP A 122 -16.69 -7.75 5.06
C TRP A 122 -16.95 -8.09 6.53
N PRO A 123 -17.57 -9.24 6.87
CA PRO A 123 -17.74 -9.65 8.27
C PRO A 123 -16.42 -9.81 9.04
N VAL A 124 -15.34 -10.21 8.34
CA VAL A 124 -13.99 -10.29 8.92
C VAL A 124 -13.46 -8.89 9.20
N VAL A 125 -13.48 -8.02 8.19
CA VAL A 125 -13.01 -6.63 8.25
C VAL A 125 -13.69 -5.85 9.38
N GLU A 126 -15.01 -5.98 9.54
CA GLU A 126 -15.77 -5.29 10.60
C GLU A 126 -15.41 -5.75 12.02
N ARG A 127 -14.81 -6.93 12.18
CA ARG A 127 -14.37 -7.47 13.48
C ARG A 127 -12.92 -7.11 13.80
N LEU A 128 -12.18 -6.52 12.86
CA LEU A 128 -10.77 -6.19 13.07
C LEU A 128 -10.61 -5.00 14.03
N PRO A 129 -9.62 -5.04 14.94
CA PRO A 129 -9.38 -3.93 15.87
C PRO A 129 -8.96 -2.64 15.16
N CYS A 130 -9.71 -1.57 15.40
CA CYS A 130 -9.44 -0.25 14.82
C CYS A 130 -8.37 0.58 15.58
N VAL A 131 -8.11 0.27 16.86
CA VAL A 131 -7.21 1.08 17.70
C VAL A 131 -5.81 1.19 17.07
N GLY A 132 -5.30 2.41 16.95
CA GLY A 132 -4.00 2.70 16.33
C GLY A 132 -3.96 2.56 14.80
N ARG A 133 -5.06 2.16 14.16
CA ARG A 133 -5.15 1.92 12.70
C ARG A 133 -6.06 2.94 12.04
N VAL A 134 -5.57 4.17 12.01
CA VAL A 134 -6.32 5.35 11.57
C VAL A 134 -6.74 5.21 10.10
N PHE A 135 -5.85 4.69 9.25
CA PHE A 135 -6.10 4.63 7.82
C PHE A 135 -7.08 3.51 7.47
N PHE A 136 -6.95 2.36 8.13
CA PHE A 136 -7.95 1.30 8.11
C PHE A 136 -9.31 1.81 8.59
N GLY A 137 -9.38 2.48 9.75
CA GLY A 137 -10.64 2.98 10.30
C GLY A 137 -11.32 3.98 9.38
N ALA A 138 -10.54 4.86 8.73
CA ALA A 138 -11.05 5.78 7.72
C ALA A 138 -11.62 5.04 6.49
N HIS A 139 -10.92 4.03 5.97
CA HIS A 139 -11.39 3.21 4.85
C HIS A 139 -12.64 2.41 5.20
N LEU A 140 -12.71 1.84 6.41
CA LEU A 140 -13.85 1.08 6.91
C LEU A 140 -15.13 1.92 6.99
N ALA A 141 -15.00 3.23 7.26
CA ALA A 141 -16.12 4.15 7.34
C ALA A 141 -16.69 4.57 5.97
N MET A 142 -16.00 4.23 4.86
CA MET A 142 -16.46 4.58 3.53
C MET A 142 -17.71 3.79 3.13
N PRO A 143 -18.67 4.40 2.40
CA PRO A 143 -19.85 3.68 1.92
C PRO A 143 -19.45 2.48 1.06
N ARG A 144 -20.07 1.33 1.31
CA ARG A 144 -19.87 0.13 0.49
C ARG A 144 -20.40 0.36 -0.92
N SER A 145 -19.64 -0.05 -1.93
CA SER A 145 -20.12 -0.05 -3.30
C SER A 145 -21.29 -1.02 -3.48
N PRO A 146 -22.35 -0.64 -4.23
CA PRO A 146 -23.42 -1.58 -4.60
C PRO A 146 -22.97 -2.58 -5.68
N ASP A 147 -21.85 -2.32 -6.38
CA ASP A 147 -21.23 -3.30 -7.28
C ASP A 147 -20.46 -4.35 -6.43
N PRO A 148 -20.84 -5.64 -6.48
CA PRO A 148 -20.19 -6.69 -5.68
C PRO A 148 -18.67 -6.78 -5.90
N VAL A 149 -18.19 -6.56 -7.12
CA VAL A 149 -16.77 -6.67 -7.46
C VAL A 149 -15.99 -5.54 -6.79
N MET A 150 -16.49 -4.31 -6.92
CA MET A 150 -15.87 -3.14 -6.30
C MET A 150 -15.97 -3.21 -4.77
N SER A 151 -17.09 -3.70 -4.25
CA SER A 151 -17.27 -3.96 -2.81
C SER A 151 -16.24 -4.95 -2.28
N GLY A 152 -15.99 -6.04 -3.01
CA GLY A 152 -14.93 -7.00 -2.67
C GLY A 152 -13.53 -6.40 -2.74
N TRP A 153 -13.24 -5.60 -3.75
CA TRP A 153 -11.96 -4.89 -3.85
C TRP A 153 -11.77 -3.90 -2.69
N HIS A 154 -12.82 -3.19 -2.25
CA HIS A 154 -12.76 -2.33 -1.07
C HIS A 154 -12.53 -3.13 0.23
N ALA A 155 -13.09 -4.34 0.36
CA ALA A 155 -12.82 -5.22 1.49
C ALA A 155 -11.34 -5.66 1.52
N VAL A 156 -10.78 -6.06 0.38
CA VAL A 156 -9.34 -6.37 0.24
C VAL A 156 -8.48 -5.14 0.55
N ASN A 157 -8.89 -3.95 0.11
CA ASN A 157 -8.19 -2.72 0.44
C ASN A 157 -8.23 -2.41 1.96
N CYS A 158 -9.34 -2.69 2.65
CA CYS A 158 -9.39 -2.57 4.11
C CYS A 158 -8.38 -3.51 4.79
N LEU A 159 -8.25 -4.76 4.33
CA LEU A 159 -7.21 -5.67 4.85
C LEU A 159 -5.81 -5.12 4.59
N ARG A 160 -5.57 -4.55 3.41
CA ARG A 160 -4.30 -3.92 3.06
C ARG A 160 -3.96 -2.77 4.00
N GLU A 161 -4.90 -1.86 4.24
CA GLU A 161 -4.66 -0.71 5.11
C GLU A 161 -4.56 -1.13 6.59
N TRP A 162 -5.27 -2.17 7.03
CA TRP A 162 -5.12 -2.73 8.37
C TRP A 162 -3.74 -3.33 8.61
N ARG A 163 -3.20 -4.09 7.64
CA ARG A 163 -1.82 -4.58 7.66
C ARG A 163 -0.83 -3.41 7.60
N GLY A 164 -1.08 -2.44 6.73
CA GLY A 164 -0.25 -1.25 6.53
C GLY A 164 -0.09 -0.43 7.81
N ASP A 165 -1.18 -0.12 8.50
CA ASP A 165 -1.13 0.60 9.78
C ASP A 165 -0.34 -0.19 10.85
N THR A 166 -0.49 -1.52 10.87
CA THR A 166 0.28 -2.40 11.77
C THR A 166 1.79 -2.32 11.46
N HIS A 167 2.15 -2.36 10.18
CA HIS A 167 3.53 -2.22 9.74
C HIS A 167 4.13 -0.87 10.13
N TRP A 168 3.41 0.23 9.90
CA TRP A 168 3.89 1.57 10.27
C TRP A 168 4.02 1.76 11.78
N ALA A 169 3.14 1.15 12.58
CA ALA A 169 3.31 1.13 14.03
C ALA A 169 4.62 0.46 14.46
N LEU A 170 5.01 -0.65 13.82
CA LEU A 170 6.29 -1.33 14.08
C LEU A 170 7.49 -0.47 13.67
N VAL A 171 7.43 0.17 12.50
CA VAL A 171 8.47 1.09 12.00
C VAL A 171 8.67 2.25 12.99
N VAL A 172 7.58 2.86 13.44
CA VAL A 172 7.63 3.96 14.42
C VAL A 172 8.15 3.47 15.77
N ALA A 173 7.72 2.29 16.24
CA ALA A 173 8.21 1.69 17.49
C ALA A 173 9.71 1.35 17.44
N ALA A 174 10.25 1.03 16.26
CA ALA A 174 11.68 0.86 16.03
C ALA A 174 12.44 2.20 15.95
N GLY A 175 11.76 3.33 16.15
CA GLY A 175 12.34 4.68 16.10
C GLY A 175 12.78 5.10 14.71
N LEU A 176 12.22 4.50 13.66
CA LEU A 176 12.52 4.83 12.28
C LEU A 176 11.57 5.90 11.75
N THR A 177 12.14 6.84 11.01
CA THR A 177 11.42 7.85 10.23
C THR A 177 11.12 7.31 8.81
N HIS A 178 10.29 8.03 8.06
CA HIS A 178 9.95 7.65 6.68
C HIS A 178 11.15 7.52 5.72
N PRO A 179 12.18 8.41 5.73
CA PRO A 179 13.34 8.24 4.85
C PRO A 179 14.18 7.05 5.29
N GLU A 180 14.36 6.84 6.60
CA GLU A 180 15.14 5.74 7.14
C GLU A 180 14.54 4.37 6.79
N ALA A 181 13.22 4.22 6.94
CA ALA A 181 12.51 3.02 6.52
C ALA A 181 12.69 2.75 5.01
N SER A 182 12.65 3.81 4.20
CA SER A 182 12.84 3.71 2.74
C SER A 182 14.28 3.34 2.36
N ILE A 183 15.30 3.88 3.05
CA ILE A 183 16.72 3.53 2.85
C ILE A 183 16.96 2.06 3.17
N LEU A 184 16.52 1.60 4.35
CA LEU A 184 16.69 0.20 4.76
C LEU A 184 15.99 -0.76 3.80
N HIS A 185 14.76 -0.43 3.38
CA HIS A 185 14.04 -1.24 2.41
C HIS A 185 14.69 -1.22 1.02
N ASN A 186 15.20 -0.07 0.56
CA ASN A 186 15.93 0.04 -0.71
C ASN A 186 17.15 -0.89 -0.74
N ALA A 187 17.94 -0.88 0.35
CA ALA A 187 19.11 -1.74 0.48
C ALA A 187 18.74 -3.22 0.54
N TRP A 188 17.69 -3.59 1.29
CA TRP A 188 17.19 -4.97 1.32
C TRP A 188 16.72 -5.45 -0.06
N LEU A 189 16.10 -4.57 -0.85
CA LEU A 189 15.71 -4.89 -2.21
C LEU A 189 16.93 -5.01 -3.15
N GLY A 190 18.09 -4.44 -2.81
CA GLY A 190 19.22 -4.35 -3.72
C GLY A 190 18.95 -3.38 -4.89
N TYR A 191 18.19 -2.32 -4.65
CA TYR A 191 17.97 -1.27 -5.64
C TYR A 191 19.13 -0.29 -5.75
N GLU A 192 19.16 0.43 -6.87
CA GLU A 192 20.04 1.57 -7.08
C GLU A 192 19.96 2.56 -5.89
N PRO A 193 21.06 3.27 -5.57
CA PRO A 193 21.14 4.14 -4.41
C PRO A 193 19.96 5.11 -4.29
N ASP A 194 19.24 4.97 -3.17
CA ASP A 194 18.09 5.78 -2.76
C ASP A 194 16.89 5.77 -3.72
N TRP A 195 16.85 4.85 -4.68
CA TRP A 195 15.80 4.80 -5.69
C TRP A 195 14.41 4.87 -5.05
N LEU A 196 14.17 4.05 -4.02
CA LEU A 196 12.88 3.94 -3.35
C LEU A 196 12.51 5.20 -2.57
N ALA A 197 13.47 5.84 -1.91
CA ALA A 197 13.20 7.08 -1.17
C ALA A 197 12.84 8.20 -2.14
N LYS A 198 13.58 8.31 -3.25
CA LYS A 198 13.36 9.29 -4.33
C LYS A 198 12.02 9.07 -5.03
N SER A 199 11.66 7.80 -5.33
CA SER A 199 10.39 7.46 -5.98
C SER A 199 9.16 7.81 -5.12
N ARG A 200 9.35 8.02 -3.81
CA ARG A 200 8.31 8.43 -2.84
C ARG A 200 8.37 9.92 -2.50
N GLY A 201 9.18 10.68 -3.23
CA GLY A 201 9.30 12.14 -3.10
C GLY A 201 10.14 12.60 -1.90
N THR A 202 10.94 11.72 -1.28
CA THR A 202 11.85 12.10 -0.19
C THR A 202 12.81 13.17 -0.70
N THR A 203 12.90 14.29 0.03
CA THR A 203 13.76 15.40 -0.38
C THR A 203 15.24 15.04 -0.21
N PRO A 204 16.17 15.70 -0.93
CA PRO A 204 17.60 15.48 -0.73
C PRO A 204 18.05 15.71 0.73
N ASP A 205 17.47 16.71 1.40
CA ASP A 205 17.79 17.04 2.79
C ASP A 205 17.28 15.96 3.76
N ASP A 206 16.04 15.49 3.59
CA ASP A 206 15.48 14.39 4.41
C ASP A 206 16.29 13.10 4.21
N LEU A 207 16.73 12.85 2.98
CA LEU A 207 17.53 11.69 2.64
C LEU A 207 18.91 11.75 3.29
N GLN A 208 19.59 12.88 3.21
CA GLN A 208 20.88 13.11 3.88
C GLN A 208 20.75 12.94 5.41
N GLN A 209 19.70 13.52 6.00
CA GLN A 209 19.42 13.37 7.43
C GLN A 209 19.13 11.92 7.81
N GLY A 210 18.38 11.19 6.97
CA GLY A 210 18.10 9.77 7.15
C GLY A 210 19.37 8.92 7.17
N TRP A 211 20.27 9.10 6.20
CA TRP A 211 21.57 8.43 6.18
C TRP A 211 22.42 8.74 7.41
N ALA A 212 22.51 10.03 7.79
CA ALA A 212 23.27 10.45 8.97
C ALA A 212 22.68 9.88 10.28
N SER A 213 21.36 9.80 10.39
CA SER A 213 20.66 9.23 11.54
C SER A 213 20.85 7.71 11.62
N LEU A 214 20.72 6.99 10.51
CA LEU A 214 21.01 5.55 10.46
C LEU A 214 22.45 5.22 10.82
N ALA A 215 23.41 6.05 10.42
CA ALA A 215 24.81 5.88 10.82
C ALA A 215 24.99 6.01 12.34
N LYS A 216 24.33 6.99 12.98
CA LYS A 216 24.32 7.12 14.45
C LYS A 216 23.65 5.93 15.15
N LYS A 217 22.70 5.27 14.49
CA LYS A 217 22.03 4.05 14.96
C LYS A 217 22.84 2.76 14.69
N GLY A 218 24.00 2.84 14.03
CA GLY A 218 24.80 1.67 13.64
C GLY A 218 24.21 0.85 12.49
N LEU A 219 23.16 1.36 11.83
CA LEU A 219 22.47 0.69 10.72
C LEU A 219 23.07 1.03 9.36
N VAL A 220 24.00 1.99 9.33
CA VAL A 220 24.80 2.37 8.16
C VAL A 220 26.26 2.51 8.57
N ALA A 221 27.16 2.01 7.72
CA ALA A 221 28.60 2.21 7.81
C ALA A 221 29.17 2.39 6.40
N ASP A 222 30.14 3.29 6.23
CA ASP A 222 30.83 3.52 4.95
C ASP A 222 29.90 3.76 3.75
N GLY A 223 28.78 4.46 3.99
CA GLY A 223 27.78 4.78 2.96
C GLY A 223 26.90 3.60 2.52
N GLN A 224 26.92 2.50 3.26
CA GLN A 224 26.13 1.29 2.98
C GLN A 224 25.29 0.90 4.20
N VAL A 225 24.13 0.29 3.97
CA VAL A 225 23.32 -0.30 5.05
C VAL A 225 24.04 -1.53 5.59
N THR A 226 24.16 -1.62 6.93
CA THR A 226 24.85 -2.74 7.59
C THR A 226 24.00 -4.00 7.60
N SER A 227 24.61 -5.15 7.90
CA SER A 227 23.89 -6.41 8.17
C SER A 227 22.80 -6.24 9.23
N ASP A 228 23.05 -5.41 10.24
CA ASP A 228 22.09 -5.12 11.31
C ASP A 228 20.90 -4.30 10.80
N GLY A 229 21.14 -3.37 9.86
CA GLY A 229 20.08 -2.64 9.14
C GLY A 229 19.20 -3.55 8.30
N ILE A 230 19.80 -4.46 7.54
CA ILE A 230 19.09 -5.49 6.76
C ILE A 230 18.30 -6.42 7.68
N ALA A 231 18.91 -6.88 8.78
CA ALA A 231 18.26 -7.74 9.76
C ALA A 231 17.11 -7.03 10.49
N LEU A 232 17.25 -5.74 10.82
CA LEU A 232 16.16 -4.96 11.40
C LEU A 232 14.99 -4.86 10.43
N ARG A 233 15.24 -4.53 9.16
CA ARG A 233 14.18 -4.49 8.14
C ARG A 233 13.46 -5.82 8.05
N GLN A 234 14.19 -6.94 7.98
CA GLN A 234 13.57 -8.27 7.88
C GLN A 234 12.72 -8.60 9.11
N ARG A 235 13.22 -8.32 10.33
CA ARG A 235 12.44 -8.51 11.55
C ARG A 235 11.13 -7.72 11.55
N LEU A 236 11.12 -6.49 11.03
CA LEU A 236 9.90 -5.69 10.93
C LEU A 236 8.85 -6.31 10.01
N GLU A 237 9.26 -6.93 8.90
CA GLU A 237 8.33 -7.67 8.03
C GLU A 237 7.83 -8.96 8.70
N ASP A 238 8.73 -9.73 9.32
CA ASP A 238 8.36 -10.97 10.02
C ASP A 238 7.37 -10.68 11.16
N ASP A 239 7.59 -9.60 11.92
CA ASP A 239 6.67 -9.15 12.95
C ASP A 239 5.37 -8.59 12.37
N THR A 240 5.41 -7.96 11.20
CA THR A 240 4.19 -7.52 10.50
C THR A 240 3.34 -8.73 10.17
N ASP A 241 3.90 -9.77 9.57
CA ASP A 241 3.15 -10.98 9.22
C ASP A 241 2.63 -11.69 10.48
N ARG A 242 3.46 -11.83 11.51
CA ARG A 242 3.07 -12.42 12.80
C ARG A 242 1.93 -11.66 13.49
N LEU A 243 1.91 -10.34 13.40
CA LEU A 243 0.88 -9.51 14.04
C LEU A 243 -0.37 -9.31 13.17
N THR A 244 -0.38 -9.87 11.96
CA THR A 244 -1.48 -9.69 11.01
C THR A 244 -2.14 -10.99 10.55
N THR A 245 -2.03 -12.05 11.36
CA THR A 245 -2.70 -13.34 11.13
C THR A 245 -4.21 -13.28 11.33
N LEU A 246 -4.69 -12.39 12.21
CA LEU A 246 -6.08 -12.34 12.66
C LEU A 246 -7.15 -12.34 11.54
N PRO A 247 -7.03 -11.55 10.45
CA PRO A 247 -8.03 -11.60 9.38
C PRO A 247 -8.20 -12.99 8.77
N TRP A 248 -7.10 -13.73 8.62
CA TRP A 248 -7.09 -15.07 8.05
C TRP A 248 -7.65 -16.12 9.02
N GLU A 249 -7.33 -15.97 10.32
CA GLU A 249 -7.92 -16.80 11.38
C GLU A 249 -9.45 -16.63 11.43
N LEU A 250 -9.93 -15.38 11.31
CA LEU A 250 -11.36 -15.07 11.30
C LEU A 250 -12.07 -15.55 10.04
N LEU A 251 -11.40 -15.51 8.89
CA LEU A 251 -11.91 -16.05 7.62
C LEU A 251 -11.95 -17.59 7.64
N GLY A 252 -11.04 -18.21 8.38
CA GLY A 252 -10.88 -19.65 8.47
C GLY A 252 -9.86 -20.20 7.47
N GLU A 253 -9.27 -21.35 7.81
CA GLU A 253 -8.11 -21.92 7.10
C GLU A 253 -8.42 -22.20 5.63
N ALA A 254 -9.49 -22.96 5.35
CA ALA A 254 -9.83 -23.36 3.98
C ALA A 254 -10.10 -22.17 3.06
N ALA A 255 -10.86 -21.17 3.53
CA ALA A 255 -11.14 -19.97 2.77
C ALA A 255 -9.90 -19.09 2.61
N SER A 256 -9.02 -19.03 3.61
CA SER A 256 -7.77 -18.28 3.51
C SER A 256 -6.78 -18.91 2.53
N VAL A 257 -6.68 -20.24 2.48
CA VAL A 257 -5.85 -20.94 1.49
C VAL A 257 -6.41 -20.75 0.08
N ARG A 258 -7.74 -20.90 -0.07
CA ARG A 258 -8.41 -20.71 -1.36
C ARG A 258 -8.31 -19.25 -1.86
N PHE A 259 -8.23 -18.26 -0.96
CA PHE A 259 -7.97 -16.87 -1.35
C PHE A 259 -6.62 -16.76 -2.05
N ALA A 260 -5.54 -17.30 -1.47
CA ALA A 260 -4.22 -17.30 -2.12
C ALA A 260 -4.28 -17.97 -3.50
N GLU A 261 -4.86 -19.17 -3.59
CA GLU A 261 -4.93 -19.95 -4.83
C GLU A 261 -5.65 -19.22 -5.97
N LEU A 262 -6.70 -18.45 -5.66
CA LEU A 262 -7.46 -17.69 -6.65
C LEU A 262 -6.81 -16.36 -7.02
N PHE A 263 -6.14 -15.70 -6.08
CA PHE A 263 -5.63 -14.33 -6.27
C PHE A 263 -4.18 -14.29 -6.77
N GLU A 264 -3.35 -15.28 -6.43
CA GLU A 264 -1.92 -15.30 -6.81
C GLU A 264 -1.68 -15.27 -8.33
N PRO A 265 -2.35 -16.09 -9.17
CA PRO A 265 -2.10 -16.07 -10.61
C PRO A 265 -2.47 -14.71 -11.26
N PRO A 266 -3.65 -14.11 -11.01
CA PRO A 266 -3.97 -12.77 -11.48
C PRO A 266 -3.01 -11.70 -10.96
N CYS A 267 -2.53 -11.82 -9.72
CA CYS A 267 -1.53 -10.89 -9.17
C CYS A 267 -0.23 -10.88 -9.97
N ALA A 268 0.23 -12.02 -10.51
CA ALA A 268 1.40 -12.04 -11.38
C ALA A 268 1.17 -11.22 -12.67
N THR A 269 -0.01 -11.34 -13.28
CA THR A 269 -0.40 -10.54 -14.45
C THR A 269 -0.46 -9.05 -14.14
N LEU A 270 -1.08 -8.66 -13.01
CA LEU A 270 -1.17 -7.28 -12.57
C LEU A 270 0.22 -6.67 -12.29
N LEU A 271 1.11 -7.44 -11.66
CA LEU A 271 2.47 -7.01 -11.39
C LEU A 271 3.28 -6.83 -12.69
N HIS A 272 3.05 -7.69 -13.68
CA HIS A 272 3.64 -7.52 -15.02
C HIS A 272 3.12 -6.25 -15.72
N GLN A 273 1.85 -5.87 -15.53
CA GLN A 273 1.37 -4.58 -16.03
C GLN A 273 2.13 -3.41 -15.39
N VAL A 274 2.43 -3.47 -14.09
CA VAL A 274 3.27 -2.47 -13.42
C VAL A 274 4.68 -2.40 -14.04
N ASP A 275 5.26 -3.54 -14.45
CA ASP A 275 6.55 -3.55 -15.15
C ASP A 275 6.50 -2.77 -16.46
N ILE A 276 5.41 -2.92 -17.21
CA ILE A 276 5.20 -2.24 -18.48
C ILE A 276 4.97 -0.74 -18.27
N THR A 277 4.18 -0.37 -17.27
CA THR A 277 3.70 1.02 -17.13
C THR A 277 4.61 1.90 -16.30
N ALA A 278 5.35 1.33 -15.34
CA ALA A 278 6.19 2.08 -14.42
C ALA A 278 7.62 1.52 -14.29
N GLY A 279 7.80 0.22 -14.49
CA GLY A 279 9.09 -0.47 -14.41
C GLY A 279 9.20 -1.41 -13.21
N THR A 280 10.21 -2.28 -13.27
CA THR A 280 10.38 -3.44 -12.36
C THR A 280 10.67 -3.09 -10.91
N ASN A 281 11.08 -1.85 -10.63
CA ASN A 281 11.34 -1.39 -9.27
C ASN A 281 10.05 -0.99 -8.52
N TYR A 282 8.94 -0.74 -9.24
CA TYR A 282 7.68 -0.33 -8.63
C TYR A 282 6.91 -1.51 -8.01
N GLN A 283 6.00 -1.17 -7.10
CA GLN A 283 5.30 -2.09 -6.22
C GLN A 283 6.22 -3.04 -5.44
N PRO A 284 7.25 -2.53 -4.73
CA PRO A 284 8.32 -3.34 -4.15
C PRO A 284 7.84 -4.39 -3.14
N ALA A 285 6.76 -4.12 -2.40
CA ALA A 285 6.19 -5.05 -1.44
C ALA A 285 5.52 -6.29 -2.09
N SER A 286 5.29 -6.28 -3.39
CA SER A 286 4.75 -7.41 -4.17
C SER A 286 5.85 -8.27 -4.82
N ARG A 287 7.11 -7.80 -4.79
CA ARG A 287 8.24 -8.43 -5.48
C ARG A 287 8.83 -9.52 -4.58
N GLU A 288 8.91 -10.74 -5.11
CA GLU A 288 9.75 -11.78 -4.51
C GLU A 288 11.21 -11.40 -4.71
N ARG A 289 11.98 -11.36 -3.62
CA ARG A 289 13.44 -11.25 -3.66
C ARG A 289 14.02 -12.27 -2.69
N HIS A 290 15.08 -12.93 -3.16
CA HIS A 290 15.79 -13.99 -2.46
C HIS A 290 16.92 -13.42 -1.60
#